data_AF-A1CG77-F1
#
_entry.id   AF-A1CG77-F1
#
_cell.length_a   1.000
_cell.length_b   1.000
_cell.length_c   1.000
_cell.angle_alpha   90.00
_cell.angle_beta   90.00
_cell.angle_gamma   90.00
#
_symmetry.space_group_name_H-M   'P 1'
#
loop_
_entity.id
_entity.type
_entity.pdbx_description
1 polymer ?
#
loop_
_entity_poly.entity_id
_entity_poly.type
_entity_poly.pdbx_seq_one_letter_code
_entity_poly.pdbx_strand_id
1 'polypeptide(L)'
;MEDTAPSKPSLADPHAWQPIKDVVTAEMKFGISLLGDHCGIENIGGQYHMVFTACFQKPPNKIHLISCPQLIRAANLTPDKQESLQINLEAALGRIAKEEWDKLKRCYNIRV
;
A
#
# COMPACT_ATOMS: atom_id res chain seq x y z
N MET A 1 -25.30 -4.00 34.92
CA MET A 1 -24.17 -3.09 34.65
C MET A 1 -22.96 -3.98 34.47
N GLU A 2 -22.62 -4.29 33.23
CA GLU A 2 -21.39 -5.00 32.89
C GLU A 2 -20.62 -4.10 31.92
N ASP A 3 -19.73 -3.30 32.52
CA ASP A 3 -18.68 -2.57 31.83
C ASP A 3 -17.72 -3.57 31.20
N THR A 4 -18.03 -4.00 29.97
CA THR A 4 -17.06 -4.72 29.16
C THR A 4 -16.10 -3.69 28.59
N ALA A 5 -14.93 -3.60 29.22
CA ALA A 5 -13.82 -2.75 28.84
C ALA A 5 -13.51 -2.84 27.34
N PRO A 6 -13.15 -1.73 26.68
CA PRO A 6 -12.73 -1.76 25.29
C PRO A 6 -11.46 -2.60 25.17
N SER A 7 -11.55 -3.67 24.39
CA SER A 7 -10.43 -4.52 24.00
C SER A 7 -9.28 -3.67 23.47
N LYS A 8 -8.18 -3.72 24.23
CA LYS A 8 -6.83 -3.27 23.90
C LYS A 8 -6.53 -3.39 22.39
N PRO A 9 -6.14 -2.33 21.69
CA PRO A 9 -5.44 -2.49 20.42
C PRO A 9 -4.03 -2.99 20.74
N SER A 10 -3.85 -4.31 20.61
CA SER A 10 -2.54 -4.93 20.51
C SER A 10 -2.04 -4.73 19.08
N LEU A 11 -1.21 -3.71 18.86
CA LEU A 11 -0.02 -3.81 18.00
C LEU A 11 0.79 -2.52 18.19
N ALA A 12 1.99 -2.66 18.74
CA ALA A 12 3.02 -1.64 18.67
C ALA A 12 3.57 -1.59 17.23
N ASP A 13 2.72 -1.20 16.28
CA ASP A 13 3.13 -0.91 14.93
C ASP A 13 3.52 0.57 14.87
N PRO A 14 4.82 0.92 14.76
CA PRO A 14 5.26 2.32 14.74
C PRO A 14 4.71 3.11 13.54
N HIS A 15 3.95 2.46 12.65
CA HIS A 15 3.28 3.06 11.50
C HIS A 15 1.76 3.17 11.63
N ALA A 16 1.13 2.65 12.70
CA ALA A 16 -0.33 2.64 12.88
C ALA A 16 -0.99 4.02 12.93
N TRP A 17 -0.22 5.09 13.11
CA TRP A 17 -0.69 6.48 13.18
C TRP A 17 -0.42 7.28 11.91
N GLN A 18 0.26 6.69 10.92
CA GLN A 18 0.52 7.39 9.66
C GLN A 18 -0.67 7.26 8.72
N PRO A 19 -1.16 8.36 8.12
CA PRO A 19 -2.19 8.26 7.10
C PRO A 19 -1.64 7.51 5.89
N ILE A 20 -2.36 6.46 5.49
CA ILE A 20 -2.09 5.72 4.25
C ILE A 20 -2.38 6.65 3.08
N LYS A 21 -1.40 6.81 2.17
CA LYS A 21 -1.53 7.69 1.01
C LYS A 21 -1.81 6.86 -0.24
N ASP A 22 -2.69 7.34 -1.10
CA ASP A 22 -2.90 6.75 -2.41
C ASP A 22 -1.61 6.83 -3.26
N VAL A 23 -1.29 5.73 -3.95
CA VAL A 23 -0.05 5.58 -4.74
C VAL A 23 0.10 6.66 -5.83
N VAL A 24 -0.99 7.01 -6.52
CA VAL A 24 -0.95 8.02 -7.59
C VAL A 24 -0.75 9.40 -6.97
N THR A 25 -1.48 9.70 -5.91
CA THR A 25 -1.34 10.96 -5.17
C THR A 25 0.06 11.13 -4.59
N ALA A 26 0.65 10.05 -4.06
CA ALA A 26 1.99 10.06 -3.51
C ALA A 26 3.05 10.28 -4.59
N GLU A 27 2.94 9.59 -5.73
CA GLU A 27 3.82 9.78 -6.89
C GLU A 27 3.76 11.21 -7.43
N MET A 28 2.56 11.78 -7.54
CA MET A 28 2.39 13.16 -8.02
C MET A 28 2.97 14.20 -7.07
N LYS A 29 2.74 14.06 -5.76
CA LYS A 29 3.10 15.09 -4.76
C LYS A 29 4.54 14.99 -4.27
N PHE A 30 5.04 13.78 -4.08
CA PHE A 30 6.31 13.52 -3.40
C PHE A 30 7.32 12.79 -4.28
N GLY A 31 6.85 12.08 -5.30
CA GLY A 31 7.63 11.12 -6.08
C GLY A 31 7.97 9.90 -5.25
N ILE A 32 7.61 8.71 -5.69
CA ILE A 32 7.97 7.46 -5.03
C ILE A 32 9.35 7.08 -5.52
N SER A 33 10.32 7.02 -4.60
CA SER A 33 11.67 6.55 -4.91
C SER A 33 11.72 5.03 -4.92
N LEU A 34 11.04 4.39 -3.96
CA LEU A 34 11.06 2.94 -3.78
C LEU A 34 9.77 2.49 -3.10
N LEU A 35 9.18 1.40 -3.63
CA LEU A 35 8.21 0.60 -2.91
C LEU A 35 8.94 -0.51 -2.13
N GLY A 36 8.67 -0.56 -0.84
CA GLY A 36 9.24 -1.51 0.10
C GLY A 36 8.31 -2.70 0.34
N ASP A 37 8.33 -3.20 1.57
CA ASP A 37 7.62 -4.41 1.96
C ASP A 37 6.09 -4.22 1.98
N HIS A 38 5.38 -5.29 1.67
CA HIS A 38 3.93 -5.39 1.81
C HIS A 38 3.55 -5.48 3.29
N CYS A 39 2.67 -4.57 3.72
CA CYS A 39 2.19 -4.45 5.10
C CYS A 39 0.81 -5.09 5.31
N GLY A 40 0.06 -5.37 4.24
CA GLY A 40 -1.27 -5.96 4.33
C GLY A 40 -2.26 -5.41 3.31
N ILE A 41 -3.54 -5.62 3.60
CA ILE A 41 -4.67 -5.21 2.76
C ILE A 41 -5.58 -4.30 3.57
N GLU A 42 -6.00 -3.20 2.96
CA GLU A 42 -6.97 -2.28 3.54
C GLU A 42 -8.19 -2.12 2.62
N ASN A 43 -9.36 -1.91 3.20
CA ASN A 43 -10.56 -1.57 2.44
C ASN A 43 -10.76 -0.05 2.45
N ILE A 44 -10.46 0.59 1.32
CA ILE A 44 -10.54 2.04 1.15
C ILE A 44 -11.65 2.34 0.15
N GLY A 45 -12.72 2.99 0.61
CA GLY A 45 -13.83 3.36 -0.26
C GLY A 45 -14.58 2.18 -0.90
N GLY A 46 -14.59 1.01 -0.25
CA GLY A 46 -15.23 -0.20 -0.75
C GLY A 46 -14.36 -1.02 -1.71
N GLN A 47 -13.10 -0.62 -1.93
CA GLN A 47 -12.13 -1.33 -2.74
C GLN A 47 -11.01 -1.87 -1.84
N TYR A 48 -10.55 -3.08 -2.12
CA TYR A 48 -9.35 -3.62 -1.47
C TYR A 48 -8.11 -2.96 -2.09
N HIS A 49 -7.18 -2.56 -1.24
CA HIS A 49 -5.90 -1.98 -1.62
C HIS A 49 -4.78 -2.74 -0.92
N MET A 50 -3.71 -3.04 -1.65
CA MET A 50 -2.46 -3.50 -1.05
C MET A 50 -1.77 -2.33 -0.38
N VAL A 51 -1.28 -2.51 0.82
CA VAL A 51 -0.51 -1.51 1.54
C VAL A 51 0.96 -1.89 1.49
N PHE A 52 1.79 -0.95 1.07
CA PHE A 52 3.25 -1.09 1.06
C PHE A 52 3.88 0.00 1.89
N THR A 53 5.06 -0.29 2.44
CA THR A 53 5.98 0.77 2.81
C THR A 53 6.54 1.44 1.56
N ALA A 54 6.85 2.74 1.64
CA ALA A 54 7.48 3.46 0.56
C ALA A 54 8.39 4.56 1.07
N CYS A 55 9.44 4.82 0.31
CA CYS A 55 10.31 5.98 0.47
C CYS A 55 10.00 6.97 -0.65
N PHE A 56 9.85 8.24 -0.30
CA PHE A 56 9.64 9.31 -1.28
C PHE A 56 10.96 9.92 -1.72
N GLN A 57 10.96 10.58 -2.87
CA GLN A 57 12.11 11.38 -3.29
C GLN A 57 12.26 12.60 -2.38
N LYS A 58 11.15 13.15 -1.89
CA LYS A 58 11.13 14.28 -0.94
C LYS A 58 9.97 14.16 0.07
N PRO A 59 10.21 14.12 1.40
CA PRO A 59 11.49 13.91 2.09
C PRO A 59 11.90 12.42 2.12
N PRO A 60 13.15 12.05 1.79
CA PRO A 60 13.57 10.66 1.63
C PRO A 60 13.79 9.89 2.94
N ASN A 61 13.89 10.59 4.06
CA ASN A 61 14.26 9.99 5.35
C ASN A 61 13.07 9.44 6.15
N LYS A 62 11.90 9.29 5.52
CA LYS A 62 10.70 8.79 6.18
C LYS A 62 10.08 7.66 5.38
N ILE A 63 9.80 6.57 6.09
CA ILE A 63 8.99 5.47 5.58
C ILE A 63 7.52 5.89 5.71
N HIS A 64 6.78 5.72 4.61
CA HIS A 64 5.37 6.02 4.51
C HIS A 64 4.58 4.77 4.12
N LEU A 65 3.31 4.72 4.52
CA LEU A 65 2.38 3.70 4.04
C LEU A 65 1.67 4.21 2.78
N ILE A 66 1.70 3.40 1.73
CA ILE A 66 1.06 3.67 0.45
C ILE A 66 0.01 2.60 0.18
N SER A 67 -1.22 3.01 -0.13
CA SER A 67 -2.23 2.14 -0.68
C SER A 67 -2.12 2.08 -2.19
N CYS A 68 -2.06 0.86 -2.70
CA CYS A 68 -2.04 0.55 -4.12
C CYS A 68 -3.31 -0.24 -4.47
N PRO A 69 -4.20 0.29 -5.32
CA PRO A 69 -5.29 -0.51 -5.86
C PRO A 69 -4.73 -1.60 -6.77
N GLN A 70 -5.52 -2.64 -7.03
CA GLN A 70 -5.15 -3.70 -7.98
C GLN A 70 -4.87 -3.15 -9.40
N LEU A 71 -5.63 -2.14 -9.81
CA LEU A 71 -5.46 -1.46 -11.10
C LEU A 71 -5.15 0.01 -10.85
N ILE A 72 -3.91 0.42 -11.13
CA ILE A 72 -3.52 1.82 -11.07
C ILE A 72 -4.03 2.53 -12.32
N ARG A 73 -5.04 3.39 -12.17
CA ARG A 73 -5.50 4.30 -13.22
C ARG A 73 -4.88 5.67 -13.02
N ALA A 74 -3.69 5.87 -13.59
CA ALA A 74 -2.91 7.10 -13.39
C ALA A 74 -2.79 7.95 -14.66
N ALA A 75 -3.91 8.25 -15.33
CA ALA A 75 -3.93 9.05 -16.58
C ALA A 75 -3.28 10.44 -16.43
N ASN A 76 -3.16 10.93 -15.20
CA ASN A 76 -2.55 12.22 -14.88
C ASN A 76 -1.01 12.14 -14.68
N LEU A 77 -0.43 10.94 -14.69
CA LEU A 77 1.02 10.75 -14.65
C LEU A 77 1.59 10.77 -16.07
N THR A 78 2.81 11.29 -16.22
CA THR A 78 3.57 11.16 -17.45
C THR A 78 3.88 9.67 -17.73
N PRO A 79 4.04 9.26 -19.01
CA PRO A 79 4.37 7.87 -19.35
C PRO A 79 5.56 7.31 -18.56
N ASP A 80 6.65 8.07 -18.47
CA ASP A 80 7.86 7.66 -17.72
C ASP A 80 7.57 7.39 -16.24
N LYS A 81 6.67 8.18 -15.61
CA LYS A 81 6.29 7.97 -14.21
C LYS A 81 5.37 6.77 -14.04
N GLN A 82 4.48 6.52 -15.01
CA GLN A 82 3.65 5.31 -15.01
C GLN A 82 4.53 4.07 -15.12
N GLU A 83 5.48 4.06 -16.05
CA GLU A 83 6.41 2.95 -16.25
C GLU A 83 7.28 2.72 -14.99
N SER A 84 7.89 3.77 -14.44
CA SER A 84 8.68 3.64 -13.21
C SER A 84 7.86 3.13 -12.03
N LEU A 85 6.61 3.58 -11.90
CA LEU A 85 5.73 3.12 -10.83
C LEU A 85 5.35 1.64 -11.02
N GLN A 86 5.09 1.23 -12.26
CA GLN A 86 4.79 -0.15 -12.60
C GLN A 86 5.98 -1.07 -12.30
N ILE A 87 7.20 -0.70 -12.70
CA ILE A 87 8.42 -1.45 -12.40
C ILE A 87 8.60 -1.62 -10.88
N ASN A 88 8.43 -0.54 -10.11
CA ASN A 88 8.52 -0.58 -8.66
C ASN A 88 7.45 -1.49 -8.04
N LEU A 89 6.22 -1.45 -8.57
CA LEU A 89 5.14 -2.29 -8.09
C LEU A 89 5.41 -3.76 -8.39
N GLU A 90 5.79 -4.10 -9.62
CA GLU A 90 6.13 -5.49 -10.00
C GLU A 90 7.26 -6.04 -9.12
N ALA A 91 8.28 -5.22 -8.83
CA ALA A 91 9.36 -5.59 -7.92
C ALA A 91 8.87 -5.82 -6.47
N ALA A 92 7.92 -5.01 -5.99
CA ALA A 92 7.32 -5.18 -4.66
C ALA A 92 6.40 -6.41 -4.60
N LEU A 93 5.59 -6.64 -5.63
CA LEU A 93 4.74 -7.82 -5.78
C LEU A 93 5.55 -9.11 -5.79
N GLY A 94 6.70 -9.12 -6.46
CA GLY A 94 7.62 -10.26 -6.47
C GLY A 94 8.20 -10.62 -5.11
N ARG A 95 8.11 -9.73 -4.11
CA ARG A 95 8.55 -9.96 -2.72
C ARG A 95 7.42 -10.43 -1.80
N ILE A 96 6.17 -10.38 -2.25
CA ILE A 96 5.03 -10.83 -1.45
C ILE A 96 5.11 -12.35 -1.27
N ALA A 97 5.09 -12.80 -0.01
CA ALA A 97 5.06 -14.22 0.31
C ALA A 97 3.83 -14.88 -0.34
N LYS A 98 4.00 -16.12 -0.82
CA LYS A 98 2.95 -16.84 -1.56
C LYS A 98 1.64 -16.93 -0.78
N GLU A 99 1.72 -17.11 0.53
CA GLU A 99 0.58 -17.21 1.44
C GLU A 99 -0.22 -15.90 1.49
N GLU A 100 0.47 -14.76 1.51
CA GLU A 100 -0.14 -13.42 1.45
C GLU A 100 -0.72 -13.16 0.06
N TRP A 101 -0.03 -13.60 -1.00
CA TRP A 101 -0.52 -13.51 -2.37
C TRP A 101 -1.81 -14.30 -2.59
N ASP A 102 -1.93 -15.49 -2.00
CA ASP A 102 -3.15 -16.30 -2.11
C ASP A 102 -4.31 -15.68 -1.31
N LYS A 103 -4.05 -14.98 -0.20
CA LYS A 103 -5.06 -14.16 0.49
C LYS A 103 -5.52 -13.00 -0.39
N LEU A 104 -4.57 -12.29 -1.01
CA LEU A 104 -4.84 -11.19 -1.95
C LEU A 104 -5.74 -11.65 -3.10
N LYS A 105 -5.43 -12.79 -3.73
CA LYS A 105 -6.28 -13.35 -4.80
C LYS A 105 -7.71 -13.60 -4.36
N ARG A 106 -7.93 -14.08 -3.13
CA ARG A 106 -9.28 -14.28 -2.58
C ARG A 106 -10.00 -12.94 -2.37
N CYS A 107 -9.31 -11.94 -1.81
CA CYS A 107 -9.87 -10.60 -1.59
C CYS A 107 -10.23 -9.88 -2.90
N TYR A 108 -9.40 -10.04 -3.94
CA TYR A 108 -9.62 -9.45 -5.26
C TYR A 108 -10.47 -10.32 -6.20
N ASN A 109 -10.94 -11.48 -5.74
CA ASN A 109 -11.62 -12.49 -6.56
C ASN A 109 -10.86 -12.80 -7.88
N ILE A 110 -9.53 -12.77 -7.83
CA ILE A 110 -8.66 -13.13 -8.95
C ILE A 110 -8.71 -14.65 -9.06
N ARG A 111 -9.50 -15.16 -10.00
CA ARG A 111 -9.44 -16.57 -10.40
C ARG A 111 -8.18 -16.76 -11.24
N VAL A 112 -7.26 -17.58 -10.74
CA VAL A 112 -6.12 -18.09 -11.52
C VAL A 112 -6.61 -19.18 -12.45
#